data_AF-A0A3B9WP86-F1
#
_entry.id   AF-A0A3B9WP86-F1
#
_cell.length_a   1.000
_cell.length_b   1.000
_cell.length_c   1.000
_cell.angle_alpha   90.00
_cell.angle_beta   90.00
_cell.angle_gamma   90.00
#
_symmetry.space_group_name_H-M   'P 1'
#
loop_
_entity.id
_entity.type
_entity.pdbx_description
1 polymer ?
#
loop_
_entity_poly.entity_id
_entity_poly.type
_entity_poly.pdbx_seq_one_letter_code
_entity_poly.pdbx_strand_id
1 'polypeptide(L)'
;MHFEKYSPFIPVVLTDRTWPNNVTTKAPLWCSVDLRDGNQALIDPMDPERKLRMFKTLVRMGFKEIEVGFPSASQPDYDFVRHIIEQDLIPEDVTIQVLVQCRVDLIKRTYECLQGAPRAIVHFYNSTNPLQRRVVFGLEKAGVIDIAVKAAQLCKELEPTLKGTDVRYEYSPESFTLTEPDFAIEICEAVMDVIKPTTTTPLILNLPATVECYT
;
A
#
# COMPACT_ATOMS: atom_id res chain seq x y z
N MET A 1 -24.43 -4.74 -28.68
CA MET A 1 -23.51 -4.17 -27.68
C MET A 1 -22.46 -3.36 -28.41
N HIS A 2 -22.04 -2.24 -27.83
CA HIS A 2 -21.02 -1.34 -28.40
C HIS A 2 -19.60 -1.86 -28.13
N PHE A 3 -19.25 -3.01 -28.71
CA PHE A 3 -17.96 -3.68 -28.48
C PHE A 3 -16.77 -2.87 -29.00
N GLU A 4 -16.99 -1.98 -29.97
CA GLU A 4 -15.97 -1.09 -30.55
C GLU A 4 -15.35 -0.11 -29.55
N LYS A 5 -16.00 0.08 -28.39
CA LYS A 5 -15.48 0.92 -27.30
C LYS A 5 -14.43 0.19 -26.45
N TYR A 6 -14.22 -1.10 -26.66
CA TYR A 6 -13.35 -1.95 -25.87
C TYR A 6 -12.24 -2.51 -26.76
N SER A 7 -11.00 -2.47 -26.27
CA SER A 7 -9.86 -3.08 -26.96
C SER A 7 -9.46 -4.36 -26.23
N PRO A 8 -9.18 -5.47 -26.94
CA PRO A 8 -8.62 -6.65 -26.32
C PRO A 8 -7.24 -6.31 -25.74
N PHE A 9 -6.98 -6.79 -24.53
CA PHE A 9 -5.66 -6.71 -23.92
C PHE A 9 -4.98 -8.06 -24.03
N ILE A 10 -3.79 -8.10 -24.64
CA ILE A 10 -2.95 -9.30 -24.66
C ILE A 10 -1.86 -9.07 -23.61
N PRO A 11 -1.92 -9.74 -22.44
CA PRO A 11 -0.89 -9.60 -21.42
C PRO A 11 0.44 -10.23 -21.89
N VAL A 12 1.45 -10.13 -21.04
CA VAL A 12 2.78 -10.71 -21.26
C VAL A 12 2.68 -12.21 -21.56
N VAL A 13 3.30 -12.65 -22.66
CA VAL A 13 3.40 -14.07 -23.00
C VAL A 13 4.62 -14.68 -22.32
N LEU A 14 4.41 -15.27 -21.13
CA LEU A 14 5.42 -16.07 -20.43
C LEU A 14 5.32 -17.52 -20.90
N THR A 15 6.19 -17.90 -21.84
CA THR A 15 6.18 -19.23 -22.49
C THR A 15 6.72 -20.34 -21.58
N ASP A 16 7.56 -19.98 -20.62
CA ASP A 16 8.21 -20.83 -19.63
C ASP A 16 7.54 -20.77 -18.25
N ARG A 17 6.29 -20.29 -18.17
CA ARG A 17 5.56 -20.13 -16.91
C ARG A 17 5.43 -21.46 -16.16
N THR A 18 5.68 -21.44 -14.85
CA THR A 18 5.64 -22.64 -14.00
C THR A 18 4.41 -22.72 -13.10
N TRP A 19 3.75 -21.59 -12.84
CA TRP A 19 2.61 -21.49 -11.92
C TRP A 19 1.44 -22.45 -12.19
N PRO A 20 1.09 -22.85 -13.45
CA PRO A 20 0.00 -23.80 -13.67
C PRO A 20 0.26 -25.21 -13.10
N ASN A 21 1.53 -25.55 -12.85
CA ASN A 21 1.94 -26.86 -12.36
C ASN A 21 2.25 -26.87 -10.84
N ASN A 22 2.08 -25.74 -10.15
CA ASN A 22 2.40 -25.60 -8.74
C ASN A 22 1.13 -25.64 -7.89
N VAL A 23 1.14 -26.45 -6.83
CA VAL A 23 0.05 -26.52 -5.84
C VAL A 23 0.46 -25.77 -4.58
N THR A 24 -0.38 -24.84 -4.13
CA THR A 24 -0.16 -24.09 -2.88
C THR A 24 -0.28 -25.02 -1.68
N THR A 25 0.80 -25.16 -0.91
CA THR A 25 0.89 -26.07 0.27
C THR A 25 1.14 -25.33 1.59
N LYS A 26 1.36 -24.02 1.54
CA LYS A 26 1.62 -23.15 2.70
C LYS A 26 0.75 -21.91 2.60
N ALA A 27 0.30 -21.42 3.76
CA ALA A 27 -0.38 -20.14 3.82
C ALA A 27 0.57 -19.00 3.41
N PRO A 28 0.09 -17.99 2.65
CA PRO A 28 0.85 -16.77 2.46
C PRO A 28 0.87 -15.94 3.76
N LEU A 29 1.68 -14.89 3.76
CA LEU A 29 1.50 -13.80 4.71
C LEU A 29 0.20 -13.06 4.36
N TRP A 30 -0.67 -12.87 5.35
CA TRP A 30 -1.95 -12.21 5.16
C TRP A 30 -1.89 -10.77 5.72
N CYS A 31 -2.23 -9.81 4.86
CA CYS A 31 -2.57 -8.45 5.28
C CYS A 31 -4.07 -8.24 5.09
N SER A 32 -4.77 -7.77 6.13
CA SER A 32 -6.18 -7.38 6.05
C SER A 32 -6.29 -5.88 5.82
N VAL A 33 -7.09 -5.49 4.82
CA VAL A 33 -7.34 -4.09 4.44
C VAL A 33 -8.75 -3.60 4.78
N ASP A 34 -9.49 -4.38 5.55
CA ASP A 34 -10.91 -4.15 5.89
C ASP A 34 -11.16 -2.77 6.53
N LEU A 35 -10.23 -2.28 7.36
CA LEU A 35 -10.39 -1.02 8.10
C LEU A 35 -10.12 0.24 7.27
N ARG A 36 -9.51 0.10 6.08
CA ARG A 36 -9.22 1.21 5.16
C ARG A 36 -9.88 0.98 3.81
N ASP A 37 -9.37 0.05 3.00
CA ASP A 37 -9.90 -0.23 1.65
C ASP A 37 -11.34 -0.76 1.71
N GLY A 38 -11.60 -1.69 2.63
CA GLY A 38 -12.96 -2.20 2.87
C GLY A 38 -13.91 -1.11 3.38
N ASN A 39 -13.47 -0.33 4.36
CA ASN A 39 -14.25 0.76 4.93
C ASN A 39 -14.60 1.85 3.91
N GLN A 40 -13.69 2.18 2.98
CA GLN A 40 -13.91 3.16 1.92
C GLN A 40 -14.97 2.70 0.90
N ALA A 41 -15.22 1.40 0.78
CA ALA A 41 -16.23 0.82 -0.11
C ALA A 41 -17.64 0.77 0.50
N LEU A 42 -17.80 1.09 1.79
CA LEU A 42 -19.10 1.05 2.47
C LEU A 42 -19.97 2.26 2.11
N ILE A 43 -21.28 2.02 2.00
CA ILE A 43 -22.28 3.10 1.89
C ILE A 43 -22.29 3.93 3.18
N ASP A 44 -22.31 3.23 4.32
CA ASP A 44 -22.20 3.82 5.66
C ASP A 44 -20.85 3.45 6.25
N PRO A 45 -19.85 4.36 6.24
CA PRO A 45 -18.54 4.10 6.82
C PRO A 45 -18.62 3.66 8.28
N MET A 46 -17.65 2.84 8.70
CA MET A 46 -17.52 2.40 10.08
C MET A 46 -17.28 3.58 11.01
N ASP A 47 -18.13 3.69 12.04
CA ASP A 47 -17.86 4.50 13.22
C ASP A 47 -16.68 3.92 14.04
N PRO A 48 -16.14 4.66 15.03
CA PRO A 48 -15.03 4.18 15.84
C PRO A 48 -15.27 2.84 16.54
N GLU A 49 -16.50 2.55 16.97
CA GLU A 49 -16.85 1.30 17.64
C GLU A 49 -16.77 0.11 16.67
N ARG A 50 -17.32 0.26 15.45
CA ARG A 50 -17.26 -0.73 14.39
C ARG A 50 -15.83 -1.00 13.94
N LYS A 51 -15.01 0.04 13.77
CA LYS A 51 -13.58 -0.10 13.45
C LYS A 51 -12.85 -0.87 14.56
N LEU A 52 -13.06 -0.51 15.82
CA LEU A 52 -12.41 -1.20 16.94
C LEU A 52 -12.84 -2.67 17.04
N ARG A 53 -14.13 -2.95 16.81
CA ARG A 53 -14.65 -4.33 16.77
C ARG A 53 -14.04 -5.14 15.64
N MET A 54 -13.89 -4.55 14.45
CA MET A 54 -13.25 -5.20 13.30
C MET A 54 -11.77 -5.47 13.60
N PHE A 55 -11.01 -4.48 14.07
CA PHE A 55 -9.60 -4.63 14.46
C PHE A 55 -9.40 -5.78 15.47
N LYS A 56 -10.16 -5.78 16.57
CA LYS A 56 -10.12 -6.86 17.57
C LYS A 56 -10.50 -8.22 16.98
N THR A 57 -11.34 -8.26 15.97
CA THR A 57 -11.74 -9.51 15.30
C THR A 57 -10.61 -10.04 14.43
N LEU A 58 -9.98 -9.20 13.62
CA LEU A 58 -8.81 -9.55 12.80
C LEU A 58 -7.65 -10.05 13.66
N VAL A 59 -7.36 -9.36 14.77
CA VAL A 59 -6.35 -9.79 15.75
C VAL A 59 -6.67 -11.18 16.29
N ARG A 60 -7.91 -11.43 16.73
CA ARG A 60 -8.32 -12.76 17.24
C ARG A 60 -8.27 -13.86 16.19
N MET A 61 -8.47 -13.54 14.93
CA MET A 61 -8.33 -14.50 13.81
C MET A 61 -6.87 -14.84 13.51
N GLY A 62 -5.92 -14.00 13.94
CA GLY A 62 -4.49 -14.24 13.80
C GLY A 62 -3.82 -13.45 12.66
N PHE A 63 -4.47 -12.41 12.11
CA PHE A 63 -3.80 -11.50 11.18
C PHE A 63 -2.61 -10.79 11.85
N LYS A 64 -1.50 -10.65 11.11
CA LYS A 64 -0.25 -10.04 11.59
C LYS A 64 0.07 -8.71 10.92
N GLU A 65 -0.49 -8.46 9.74
CA GLU A 65 -0.47 -7.17 9.07
C GLU A 65 -1.93 -6.71 8.89
N ILE A 66 -2.22 -5.48 9.33
CA ILE A 66 -3.58 -4.92 9.30
C ILE A 66 -3.48 -3.46 8.86
N GLU A 67 -4.05 -3.12 7.71
CA GLU A 67 -4.16 -1.74 7.25
C GLU A 67 -5.28 -1.02 8.01
N VAL A 68 -4.91 -0.01 8.79
CA VAL A 68 -5.78 0.65 9.79
C VAL A 68 -6.32 2.01 9.36
N GLY A 69 -5.85 2.55 8.22
CA GLY A 69 -6.40 3.80 7.69
C GLY A 69 -5.51 4.54 6.69
N PHE A 70 -6.06 5.64 6.19
CA PHE A 70 -5.38 6.67 5.40
C PHE A 70 -5.35 7.99 6.21
N PRO A 71 -4.52 8.07 7.27
CA PRO A 71 -4.63 9.09 8.32
C PRO A 71 -4.36 10.52 7.81
N SER A 72 -3.62 10.68 6.72
CA SER A 72 -3.38 11.99 6.16
C SER A 72 -4.56 12.55 5.36
N ALA A 73 -5.45 11.69 4.86
CA ALA A 73 -6.60 12.07 4.03
C ALA A 73 -7.94 12.01 4.77
N SER A 74 -8.01 11.29 5.90
CA SER A 74 -9.23 11.08 6.69
C SER A 74 -8.96 11.35 8.17
N GLN A 75 -9.67 12.33 8.75
CA GLN A 75 -9.58 12.62 10.19
C GLN A 75 -10.10 11.45 11.04
N PRO A 76 -11.22 10.77 10.71
CA PRO A 76 -11.63 9.56 11.44
C PRO A 76 -10.59 8.43 11.40
N ASP A 77 -9.83 8.29 10.31
CA ASP A 77 -8.74 7.32 10.23
C ASP A 77 -7.57 7.74 11.12
N TYR A 78 -7.21 9.02 11.10
CA TYR A 78 -6.19 9.59 11.98
C TYR A 78 -6.54 9.32 13.45
N ASP A 79 -7.77 9.65 13.86
CA ASP A 79 -8.24 9.48 15.23
C ASP A 79 -8.25 8.01 15.64
N PHE A 80 -8.63 7.10 14.73
CA PHE A 80 -8.60 5.66 15.00
C PHE A 80 -7.17 5.14 15.19
N VAL A 81 -6.22 5.54 14.33
CA VAL A 81 -4.81 5.16 14.47
C VAL A 81 -4.24 5.69 15.79
N ARG A 82 -4.50 6.95 16.14
CA ARG A 82 -4.11 7.51 17.45
C ARG A 82 -4.72 6.73 18.60
N HIS A 83 -6.01 6.40 18.53
CA HIS A 83 -6.70 5.66 19.56
C HIS A 83 -6.07 4.29 19.82
N ILE A 84 -5.77 3.50 18.78
CA ILE A 84 -5.17 2.16 18.98
C ILE A 84 -3.72 2.22 19.47
N ILE A 85 -2.98 3.28 19.15
CA ILE A 85 -1.61 3.50 19.66
C ILE A 85 -1.66 3.95 21.12
N GLU A 86 -2.42 5.00 21.43
CA GLU A 86 -2.44 5.64 22.76
C GLU A 86 -3.10 4.76 23.82
N GLN A 87 -4.00 3.86 23.42
CA GLN A 87 -4.62 2.89 24.32
C GLN A 87 -3.89 1.54 24.36
N ASP A 88 -2.70 1.43 23.73
CA ASP A 88 -1.87 0.23 23.71
C ASP A 88 -2.64 -1.02 23.25
N LEU A 89 -3.40 -0.88 22.17
CA LEU A 89 -4.29 -1.94 21.66
C LEU A 89 -3.65 -2.81 20.59
N ILE A 90 -2.45 -2.47 20.12
CA ILE A 90 -1.73 -3.17 19.06
C ILE A 90 -0.92 -4.32 19.70
N PRO A 91 -1.25 -5.61 19.44
CA PRO A 91 -0.49 -6.72 20.00
C PRO A 91 0.99 -6.72 19.55
N GLU A 92 1.85 -7.34 20.37
CA GLU A 92 3.28 -7.44 20.11
C GLU A 92 3.67 -8.14 18.80
N ASP A 93 2.79 -8.95 18.21
CA ASP A 93 3.04 -9.66 16.96
C ASP A 93 2.24 -9.10 15.77
N VAL A 94 1.59 -7.94 15.95
CA VAL A 94 0.83 -7.25 14.92
C VAL A 94 1.59 -6.01 14.45
N THR A 95 1.60 -5.80 13.14
CA THR A 95 2.10 -4.60 12.47
C THR A 95 0.94 -3.88 11.83
N ILE A 96 0.73 -2.62 12.22
CA ILE A 96 -0.29 -1.77 11.58
C ILE A 96 0.25 -1.24 10.26
N GLN A 97 -0.60 -1.14 9.25
CA GLN A 97 -0.28 -0.54 7.95
C GLN A 97 -1.10 0.73 7.77
N VAL A 98 -0.48 1.78 7.23
CA VAL A 98 -1.16 3.03 6.87
C VAL A 98 -0.88 3.37 5.42
N LEU A 99 -1.93 3.78 4.70
CA LEU A 99 -1.83 4.21 3.32
C LEU A 99 -1.48 5.70 3.25
N VAL A 100 -0.62 6.07 2.31
CA VAL A 100 -0.32 7.46 2.01
C VAL A 100 -0.04 7.69 0.52
N GLN A 101 -0.51 8.82 -0.02
CA GLN A 101 -0.12 9.27 -1.37
C GLN A 101 1.28 9.90 -1.34
N CYS A 102 1.97 9.88 -2.49
CA CYS A 102 3.29 10.48 -2.69
C CYS A 102 3.32 12.03 -2.67
N ARG A 103 2.71 12.66 -1.66
CA ARG A 103 2.69 14.12 -1.44
C ARG A 103 3.34 14.47 -0.11
N VAL A 104 4.17 15.52 -0.11
CA VAL A 104 5.00 15.91 1.05
C VAL A 104 4.17 16.17 2.30
N ASP A 105 3.08 16.91 2.18
CA ASP A 105 2.15 17.25 3.27
C ASP A 105 1.49 16.00 3.86
N LEU A 106 1.09 15.07 2.99
CA LEU A 106 0.41 13.84 3.41
C LEU A 106 1.36 12.85 4.09
N ILE A 107 2.58 12.70 3.56
CA ILE A 107 3.61 11.86 4.17
C ILE A 107 3.96 12.39 5.56
N LYS A 108 4.23 13.70 5.71
CA LYS A 108 4.52 14.30 7.02
C LYS A 108 3.42 14.04 8.05
N ARG A 109 2.16 14.27 7.67
CA ARG A 109 0.99 14.00 8.52
C ARG A 109 0.85 12.52 8.90
N THR A 110 1.22 11.61 8.00
CA THR A 110 1.23 10.17 8.28
C THR A 110 2.26 9.82 9.34
N TYR A 111 3.47 10.37 9.26
CA TYR A 111 4.52 10.17 10.28
C TYR A 111 4.15 10.82 11.62
N GLU A 112 3.47 11.97 11.62
CA GLU A 112 2.92 12.56 12.85
C GLU A 112 1.90 11.61 13.52
N CYS A 113 1.03 10.99 12.72
CA CYS A 113 0.03 10.04 13.21
C CYS A 113 0.64 8.79 13.86
N LEU A 114 1.75 8.30 13.31
CA LEU A 114 2.40 7.06 13.75
C LEU A 114 3.25 7.19 15.02
N GLN A 115 3.42 8.40 15.58
CA GLN A 115 4.23 8.62 16.78
C GLN A 115 3.83 7.71 17.95
N GLY A 116 4.77 6.90 18.44
CA GLY A 116 4.53 5.97 19.54
C GLY A 116 4.07 4.57 19.12
N ALA A 117 3.84 4.31 17.84
CA ALA A 117 3.60 2.94 17.36
C ALA A 117 4.85 2.06 17.61
N PRO A 118 4.72 0.81 18.06
CA PRO A 118 5.87 -0.08 18.22
C PRO A 118 6.44 -0.54 16.87
N ARG A 119 5.57 -0.71 15.88
CA ARG A 119 5.94 -1.06 14.50
C ARG A 119 4.84 -0.64 13.52
N ALA A 120 5.22 -0.25 12.31
CA ALA A 120 4.28 0.18 11.28
C ALA A 120 4.80 -0.09 9.86
N ILE A 121 3.89 -0.42 8.94
CA ILE A 121 4.13 -0.40 7.49
C ILE A 121 3.61 0.92 6.93
N VAL A 122 4.49 1.73 6.36
CA VAL A 122 4.11 2.90 5.58
C VAL A 122 3.95 2.46 4.12
N HIS A 123 2.69 2.35 3.69
CA HIS A 123 2.33 2.00 2.32
C HIS A 123 2.16 3.27 1.50
N PHE A 124 3.14 3.58 0.66
CA PHE A 124 3.05 4.71 -0.27
C PHE A 124 2.80 4.24 -1.70
N TYR A 125 2.02 5.02 -2.45
CA TYR A 125 1.65 4.66 -3.81
C TYR A 125 1.46 5.89 -4.70
N ASN A 126 1.59 5.66 -6.00
CA ASN A 126 1.16 6.58 -7.05
C ASN A 126 0.69 5.76 -8.26
N SER A 127 -0.26 6.30 -9.02
CA SER A 127 -0.72 5.61 -10.22
C SER A 127 0.33 5.63 -11.32
N THR A 128 0.42 4.51 -12.03
CA THR A 128 1.48 4.26 -13.02
C THR A 128 0.96 3.98 -14.42
N ASN A 129 -0.34 3.75 -14.63
CA ASN A 129 -0.84 3.35 -15.96
C ASN A 129 -0.79 4.52 -16.98
N PRO A 130 -0.65 4.23 -18.30
CA PRO A 130 -0.53 5.26 -19.32
C PRO A 130 -1.66 6.30 -19.31
N LEU A 131 -2.89 5.87 -18.97
CA LEU A 131 -4.04 6.75 -18.90
C LEU A 131 -3.86 7.80 -17.81
N GLN A 132 -3.61 7.39 -16.56
CA GLN A 132 -3.44 8.32 -15.44
C GLN A 132 -2.17 9.17 -15.59
N ARG A 133 -1.07 8.62 -16.13
CA ARG A 133 0.12 9.42 -16.47
C ARG A 133 -0.23 10.61 -17.37
N ARG A 134 -1.01 10.37 -18.42
CA ARG A 134 -1.42 11.41 -19.39
C ARG A 134 -2.48 12.36 -18.86
N VAL A 135 -3.54 11.86 -18.22
CA VAL A 135 -4.75 12.66 -17.93
C VAL A 135 -4.86 13.16 -16.50
N VAL A 136 -4.18 12.51 -15.54
CA VAL A 136 -4.18 12.90 -14.13
C VAL A 136 -2.91 13.69 -13.81
N PHE A 137 -1.74 13.16 -14.17
CA PHE A 137 -0.46 13.78 -13.83
C PHE A 137 0.05 14.76 -14.90
N GLY A 138 -0.22 14.49 -16.19
CA GLY A 138 0.42 15.21 -17.28
C GLY A 138 1.94 15.02 -17.30
N LEU A 139 2.42 13.85 -16.87
CA LEU A 139 3.84 13.53 -16.73
C LEU A 139 4.20 12.31 -17.58
N GLU A 140 5.42 12.33 -18.09
CA GLU A 140 6.07 11.17 -18.70
C GLU A 140 6.59 10.20 -17.63
N LYS A 141 7.00 9.00 -18.06
CA LYS A 141 7.52 7.92 -17.20
C LYS A 141 8.54 8.40 -16.15
N ALA A 142 9.54 9.17 -16.57
CA ALA A 142 10.57 9.71 -15.68
C ALA A 142 10.00 10.63 -14.57
N GLY A 143 9.01 11.46 -14.90
CA GLY A 143 8.35 12.32 -13.91
C GLY A 143 7.53 11.52 -12.89
N VAL A 144 6.94 10.40 -13.31
CA VAL A 144 6.18 9.51 -12.43
C VAL A 144 7.11 8.69 -11.53
N ILE A 145 8.28 8.27 -12.03
CA ILE A 145 9.34 7.69 -11.21
C ILE A 145 9.82 8.69 -10.15
N ASP A 146 10.07 9.94 -10.55
CA ASP A 146 10.54 11.00 -9.65
C ASP A 146 9.55 11.24 -8.48
N ILE A 147 8.23 11.14 -8.71
CA ILE A 147 7.22 11.18 -7.64
C ILE A 147 7.45 10.06 -6.61
N ALA A 148 7.59 8.82 -7.07
CA ALA A 148 7.78 7.66 -6.20
C ALA A 148 9.11 7.74 -5.43
N VAL A 149 10.19 8.10 -6.12
CA VAL A 149 11.55 8.25 -5.56
C VAL A 149 11.58 9.34 -4.50
N LYS A 150 11.00 10.53 -4.76
CA LYS A 150 10.93 11.62 -3.78
C LYS A 150 10.11 11.25 -2.55
N ALA A 151 9.02 10.50 -2.73
CA ALA A 151 8.25 9.99 -1.60
C ALA A 151 9.05 8.99 -0.76
N ALA A 152 9.75 8.05 -1.39
CA ALA A 152 10.63 7.12 -0.71
C ALA A 152 11.76 7.84 0.05
N GLN A 153 12.36 8.88 -0.54
CA GLN A 153 13.41 9.69 0.10
C GLN A 153 12.86 10.40 1.34
N LEU A 154 11.68 11.02 1.23
CA LEU A 154 11.03 11.69 2.34
C LEU A 154 10.64 10.71 3.46
N CYS A 155 10.17 9.51 3.11
CA CYS A 155 9.92 8.45 4.08
C CYS A 155 11.19 8.11 4.88
N LYS A 156 12.33 7.90 4.19
CA LYS A 156 13.62 7.64 4.85
C LYS A 156 14.12 8.81 5.69
N GLU A 157 13.85 10.05 5.28
CA GLU A 157 14.18 11.26 6.05
C GLU A 157 13.36 11.36 7.35
N LEU A 158 12.09 10.95 7.30
CA LEU A 158 11.17 11.03 8.44
C LEU A 158 11.23 9.81 9.37
N GLU A 159 11.76 8.67 8.93
CA GLU A 159 11.93 7.46 9.74
C GLU A 159 12.57 7.72 11.12
N PRO A 160 13.66 8.50 11.26
CA PRO A 160 14.28 8.79 12.56
C PRO A 160 13.38 9.62 13.51
N THR A 161 12.31 10.23 13.00
CA THR A 161 11.34 10.96 13.83
C THR A 161 10.43 10.02 14.62
N LEU A 162 10.28 8.76 14.19
CA LEU A 162 9.52 7.71 14.86
C LEU A 162 10.42 6.91 15.82
N LYS A 163 10.85 7.55 16.91
CA LYS A 163 11.79 6.94 17.86
C LYS A 163 11.22 5.66 18.47
N GLY A 164 11.93 4.55 18.28
CA GLY A 164 11.55 3.25 18.84
C GLY A 164 10.47 2.50 18.05
N THR A 165 10.05 3.02 16.90
CA THR A 165 9.16 2.33 15.96
C THR A 165 9.97 1.53 14.96
N ASP A 166 9.66 0.24 14.80
CA ASP A 166 10.15 -0.56 13.68
C ASP A 166 9.33 -0.23 12.41
N VAL A 167 9.93 0.54 11.50
CA VAL A 167 9.27 1.00 10.27
C VAL A 167 9.62 0.08 9.11
N ARG A 168 8.57 -0.47 8.49
CA ARG A 168 8.64 -1.19 7.21
C ARG A 168 7.96 -0.38 6.12
N TYR A 169 8.27 -0.71 4.88
CA TYR A 169 7.73 -0.03 3.71
C TYR A 169 6.98 -0.98 2.80
N GLU A 170 5.91 -0.45 2.20
CA GLU A 170 5.21 -1.04 1.07
C GLU A 170 5.13 0.00 -0.04
N TYR A 171 5.42 -0.40 -1.27
CA TYR A 171 5.20 0.40 -2.47
C TYR A 171 4.24 -0.30 -3.43
N SER A 172 3.30 0.48 -3.98
CA SER A 172 2.45 0.02 -5.07
C SER A 172 2.55 0.91 -6.30
N PRO A 173 2.91 0.34 -7.47
CA PRO A 173 2.61 0.97 -8.75
C PRO A 173 1.10 0.84 -9.01
N GLU A 174 0.30 1.80 -8.55
CA GLU A 174 -1.16 1.71 -8.64
C GLU A 174 -1.62 1.66 -10.11
N SER A 175 -2.75 0.96 -10.34
CA SER A 175 -3.23 0.56 -11.68
C SER A 175 -2.26 -0.39 -12.41
N PHE A 176 -1.54 -1.24 -11.67
CA PHE A 176 -0.49 -2.14 -12.16
C PHE A 176 -0.93 -2.99 -13.37
N THR A 177 -2.14 -3.55 -13.35
CA THR A 177 -2.65 -4.38 -14.46
C THR A 177 -2.74 -3.66 -15.80
N LEU A 178 -2.77 -2.33 -15.79
CA LEU A 178 -2.80 -1.46 -16.97
C LEU A 178 -1.46 -0.76 -17.22
N THR A 179 -0.43 -1.06 -16.43
CA THR A 179 0.91 -0.49 -16.55
C THR A 179 1.81 -1.41 -17.37
N GLU A 180 2.70 -0.83 -18.18
CA GLU A 180 3.67 -1.61 -18.94
C GLU A 180 4.61 -2.36 -17.97
N PRO A 181 4.78 -3.69 -18.11
CA PRO A 181 5.60 -4.49 -17.18
C PRO A 181 7.02 -3.95 -17.00
N ASP A 182 7.71 -3.58 -18.08
CA ASP A 182 9.06 -3.02 -18.03
C ASP A 182 9.09 -1.73 -17.20
N PHE A 183 8.07 -0.89 -17.32
CA PHE A 183 7.97 0.35 -16.55
C PHE A 183 7.61 0.09 -15.09
N ALA A 184 6.76 -0.91 -14.81
CA ALA A 184 6.45 -1.31 -13.45
C ALA A 184 7.70 -1.86 -12.73
N ILE A 185 8.56 -2.60 -13.43
CA ILE A 185 9.87 -3.03 -12.91
C ILE A 185 10.76 -1.82 -12.64
N GLU A 186 10.95 -0.95 -13.63
CA GLU A 186 11.80 0.24 -13.55
C GLU A 186 11.45 1.13 -12.33
N ILE A 187 10.17 1.42 -12.12
CA ILE A 187 9.75 2.25 -10.98
C ILE A 187 9.91 1.54 -9.64
N CYS A 188 9.67 0.22 -9.57
CA CYS A 188 9.91 -0.55 -8.34
C CYS A 188 11.40 -0.59 -7.99
N GLU A 189 12.28 -0.81 -8.98
CA GLU A 189 13.73 -0.80 -8.80
C GLU A 189 14.21 0.58 -8.32
N ALA A 190 13.72 1.67 -8.91
CA ALA A 190 14.06 3.02 -8.48
C ALA A 190 13.64 3.30 -7.02
N VAL A 191 12.49 2.78 -6.57
CA VAL A 191 12.08 2.84 -5.16
C VAL A 191 13.00 1.99 -4.28
N MET A 192 13.38 0.79 -4.73
CA MET A 192 14.31 -0.08 -4.01
C MET A 192 15.70 0.56 -3.83
N ASP A 193 16.21 1.31 -4.81
CA ASP A 193 17.49 2.02 -4.71
C ASP A 193 17.52 3.07 -3.59
N VAL A 194 16.36 3.65 -3.27
CA VAL A 194 16.20 4.59 -2.17
C VAL A 194 15.98 3.88 -0.84
N ILE A 195 15.03 2.94 -0.79
CA ILE A 195 14.66 2.24 0.45
C ILE A 195 15.79 1.33 0.93
N LYS A 196 16.56 0.76 -0.01
CA LYS A 196 17.65 -0.20 0.21
C LYS A 196 17.20 -1.41 1.05
N PRO A 197 16.17 -2.16 0.60
CA PRO A 197 15.68 -3.31 1.34
C PRO A 197 16.76 -4.39 1.46
N THR A 198 16.72 -5.13 2.56
CA THR A 198 17.60 -6.28 2.80
C THR A 198 16.78 -7.54 3.02
N THR A 199 17.42 -8.70 3.08
CA THR A 199 16.73 -9.96 3.41
C THR A 199 16.14 -9.98 4.82
N THR A 200 16.67 -9.14 5.73
CA THR A 200 16.16 -8.98 7.10
C THR A 200 15.15 -7.85 7.23
N THR A 201 15.19 -6.87 6.33
CA THR A 201 14.28 -5.72 6.29
C THR A 201 13.75 -5.54 4.86
N PRO A 202 12.82 -6.41 4.43
CA PRO A 202 12.32 -6.39 3.06
C PRO A 202 11.37 -5.21 2.81
N LEU A 203 11.37 -4.72 1.57
CA LEU A 203 10.33 -3.87 1.02
C LEU A 203 9.20 -4.77 0.49
N ILE A 204 7.94 -4.42 0.79
CA ILE A 204 6.79 -5.05 0.14
C ILE A 204 6.55 -4.33 -1.20
N LEU A 205 6.56 -5.08 -2.30
CA LEU A 205 6.06 -4.60 -3.59
C LEU A 205 4.68 -5.19 -3.81
N ASN A 206 3.64 -4.39 -3.59
CA ASN A 206 2.26 -4.81 -3.78
C ASN A 206 1.81 -4.43 -5.19
N LEU A 207 1.36 -5.41 -5.97
CA LEU A 207 1.03 -5.30 -7.39
C LEU A 207 -0.50 -5.36 -7.58
N PRO A 208 -1.23 -4.25 -7.44
CA PRO A 208 -2.68 -4.28 -7.37
C PRO A 208 -3.33 -4.47 -8.74
N ALA A 209 -4.26 -5.41 -8.83
CA ALA A 209 -5.28 -5.40 -9.88
C ALA A 209 -6.35 -4.35 -9.56
N THR A 210 -5.97 -3.06 -9.57
CA THR A 210 -6.89 -1.93 -9.29
C THR A 210 -8.16 -2.01 -10.12
N VAL A 211 -8.01 -2.47 -11.37
CA VAL A 211 -9.10 -3.02 -12.17
C VAL A 211 -8.65 -4.40 -12.65
N GLU A 212 -9.48 -5.41 -12.47
CA GLU A 212 -9.28 -6.72 -13.10
C GLU A 212 -9.59 -6.61 -14.60
N CYS A 213 -8.58 -6.82 -15.45
CA CYS A 213 -8.66 -6.51 -16.89
C CYS A 213 -8.57 -7.73 -17.81
N TYR A 214 -7.96 -8.83 -17.36
CA TYR A 214 -7.72 -10.03 -18.15
C TYR A 214 -7.55 -11.25 -17.25
N THR A 215 -7.73 -12.44 -17.84
CA THR A 215 -7.56 -13.77 -17.20
C THR A 215 -6.11 -14.23 -17.14
#